data_AF-A0A645AED2-F1
#
_entry.id   AF-A0A645AED2-F1
#
_cell.length_a   1.000
_cell.length_b   1.000
_cell.length_c   1.000
_cell.angle_alpha   90.00
_cell.angle_beta   90.00
_cell.angle_gamma   90.00
#
_symmetry.space_group_name_H-M   'P 1'
#
loop_
_entity.id
_entity.type
_entity.pdbx_description
1 polymer ?
#
loop_
_entity_poly.entity_id
_entity_poly.type
_entity_poly.pdbx_seq_one_letter_code
_entity_poly.pdbx_strand_id
1 'polypeptide(L)'
;MAEAIYDVTTLLVEAGDYLLNASGSILKFDGFLKLSDKKELAEEKEKPVPFLASATALKVAELQPAKQHFTEPPPYFTEATLVKELEDKGIGRPSTYSPTIQTILERNYIKKDGKRLVPTELGILTLDLLTNYFKSLIDIPFSAELESELDEVAENKLEKNEVLAKFYTPFSSALAVAEKEMPIIEMPVQVSDVECDKCGRMMVYKQGRFGTFLACPGFPECRNTKPVLKKIGIKCPKCEQGEIIERKTKRGRIFYGCEKYPDCDFTTWDKPLKDKCSKCNGLLLEKSGKNGVKKAYCSNVACENSKEK
;
A
#
# COMPACT_ATOMS: atom_id res chain seq x y z
N MET A 1 -10.58 33.62 5.08
CA MET A 1 -10.40 33.76 6.54
C MET A 1 -9.10 34.50 6.78
N ALA A 2 -8.93 35.14 7.94
CA ALA A 2 -7.64 35.76 8.26
C ALA A 2 -6.56 34.69 8.44
N GLU A 3 -5.34 34.99 8.01
CA GLU A 3 -4.16 34.12 8.18
C GLU A 3 -3.80 33.99 9.66
N ALA A 4 -3.20 32.86 10.03
CA ALA A 4 -2.65 32.67 11.37
C ALA A 4 -1.31 33.42 11.50
N ILE A 5 -1.07 34.07 12.65
CA ILE A 5 0.15 34.86 12.89
C ILE A 5 0.97 34.17 13.98
N TYR A 6 2.25 33.94 13.67
CA TYR A 6 3.22 33.31 14.55
C TYR A 6 4.38 34.25 14.85
N ASP A 7 4.85 34.24 16.09
CA ASP A 7 6.15 34.77 16.49
C ASP A 7 7.18 33.63 16.46
N VAL A 8 8.18 33.72 15.59
CA VAL A 8 9.27 32.75 15.51
C VAL A 8 10.49 33.31 16.25
N THR A 9 10.99 32.56 17.23
CA THR A 9 12.20 32.90 17.99
C THR A 9 13.28 31.85 17.70
N THR A 10 14.44 32.32 17.23
CA THR A 10 15.63 31.49 17.02
C THR A 10 16.74 31.98 17.94
N LEU A 11 17.24 31.11 18.80
CA LEU A 11 18.33 31.38 19.72
C LEU A 11 19.60 30.65 19.25
N LEU A 12 20.68 31.41 19.11
CA LEU A 12 22.02 30.87 18.92
C LEU A 12 22.76 31.01 20.25
N VAL A 13 23.23 29.89 20.79
CA VAL A 13 23.92 29.83 22.08
C VAL A 13 25.36 29.40 21.85
N GLU A 14 26.29 30.29 22.18
CA GLU A 14 27.72 30.00 22.17
C GLU A 14 28.13 29.33 23.48
N ALA A 15 28.84 28.22 23.39
CA ALA A 15 29.35 27.46 24.53
C ALA A 15 30.78 26.99 24.26
N GLY A 16 31.75 27.86 24.53
CA GLY A 16 33.16 27.60 24.18
C GLY A 16 33.32 27.51 22.66
N ASP A 17 33.77 26.35 22.16
CA ASP A 17 33.97 26.09 20.74
C ASP A 17 32.69 25.62 20.01
N TYR A 18 31.57 25.48 20.71
CA TYR A 18 30.32 24.96 20.16
C TYR A 18 29.27 26.05 19.95
N LEU A 19 28.49 25.89 18.89
CA LEU A 19 27.34 26.74 18.58
C LEU A 19 26.07 25.88 18.58
N LEU A 20 25.19 26.13 19.54
CA LEU A 20 23.91 25.44 19.67
C LEU A 20 22.80 26.30 19.07
N ASN A 21 21.80 25.66 18.46
CA ASN A 21 20.63 26.32 17.89
C ASN A 21 19.35 25.77 18.54
N ALA A 22 18.47 26.69 18.96
CA ALA A 22 17.12 26.39 19.40
C ALA A 22 16.12 27.29 18.68
N SER A 23 15.19 26.69 17.94
CA SER A 23 14.09 27.40 17.28
C SER A 23 12.74 27.01 17.90
N GLY A 24 11.87 28.00 18.01
CA GLY A 24 10.49 27.81 18.47
C GLY A 24 9.56 28.84 17.85
N SER A 25 8.29 28.49 17.74
CA SER A 25 7.22 29.36 17.26
C SER A 25 6.13 29.44 18.31
N ILE A 26 5.54 30.63 18.47
CA ILE A 26 4.41 30.87 19.36
C ILE A 26 3.29 31.47 18.51
N LEU A 27 2.13 30.81 18.50
CA LEU A 27 0.93 31.31 17.84
C LEU A 27 0.38 32.54 18.58
N LYS A 28 0.35 33.69 17.90
CA LYS A 28 -0.24 34.95 18.40
C LYS A 28 -1.69 35.12 17.98
N PHE A 29 -2.05 34.60 16.82
CA PHE A 29 -3.39 34.74 16.27
C PHE A 29 -3.80 33.50 15.50
N ASP A 30 -4.88 32.86 15.95
CA ASP A 30 -5.33 31.57 15.45
C ASP A 30 -5.85 31.61 14.00
N GLY A 31 -6.34 32.75 13.52
CA GLY A 31 -6.85 32.89 12.14
C GLY A 31 -7.79 31.76 11.71
N PHE A 32 -7.48 31.12 10.57
CA PHE A 32 -8.23 29.98 10.02
C PHE A 32 -8.08 28.69 10.86
N LEU A 33 -7.04 28.56 11.68
CA LEU A 33 -6.77 27.36 12.50
C LEU A 33 -7.84 27.12 13.56
N LYS A 34 -8.62 28.15 13.91
CA LYS A 34 -9.73 28.02 14.85
C LYS A 34 -10.82 27.05 14.37
N LEU A 35 -10.91 26.82 13.07
CA LEU A 35 -11.86 25.91 12.43
C LEU A 35 -11.22 24.59 11.99
N SER A 36 -9.89 24.50 12.02
CA SER A 36 -9.14 23.29 11.70
C SER A 36 -9.20 22.27 12.83
N ASP A 37 -9.14 20.98 12.49
CA ASP A 37 -9.21 19.91 13.47
C ASP A 37 -7.98 19.94 14.39
N LYS A 38 -8.20 20.07 15.71
CA LYS A 38 -7.14 20.16 16.73
C LYS A 38 -6.15 18.98 16.74
N LYS A 39 -6.49 17.86 16.10
CA LYS A 39 -5.59 16.71 15.95
C LYS A 39 -4.50 16.95 14.92
N GLU A 40 -4.77 17.72 13.87
CA GLU A 40 -3.77 18.10 12.85
C GLU A 40 -2.82 19.15 13.41
N LEU A 41 -3.33 20.08 14.23
CA LEU A 41 -2.55 21.06 14.99
C LEU A 41 -1.60 20.45 16.05
N ALA A 42 -1.86 19.23 16.53
CA ALA A 42 -1.07 18.60 17.58
C ALA A 42 0.21 17.90 17.08
N GLU A 43 0.35 17.68 15.77
CA GLU A 43 1.58 17.14 15.18
C GLU A 43 2.69 18.20 15.07
N GLU A 44 2.30 19.47 14.94
CA GLU A 44 3.18 20.61 15.18
C GLU A 44 3.46 20.71 16.68
N LYS A 45 4.49 19.99 17.13
CA LYS A 45 5.04 20.14 18.49
C LYS A 45 5.59 21.55 18.63
N GLU A 46 4.74 22.52 18.92
CA GLU A 46 5.13 23.86 19.32
C GLU A 46 5.94 23.73 20.62
N LYS A 47 7.26 23.77 20.50
CA LYS A 47 8.14 23.93 21.64
C LYS A 47 8.32 25.44 21.82
N PRO A 48 7.66 26.05 22.82
CA PRO A 48 7.86 27.47 23.06
C PRO A 48 9.33 27.68 23.45
N VAL A 49 10.00 28.55 22.70
CA VAL A 49 11.34 29.02 23.04
C VAL A 49 11.18 30.40 23.68
N PRO A 50 11.64 30.59 24.92
CA PRO A 50 11.52 31.88 25.59
C PRO A 50 12.39 32.92 24.89
N PHE A 51 11.90 34.15 24.83
CA PHE A 51 12.73 35.28 24.44
C PHE A 51 13.82 35.52 25.49
N LEU A 52 15.08 35.55 25.05
CA LEU A 52 16.24 35.88 25.88
C LEU A 52 16.96 37.07 25.27
N ALA A 53 17.35 38.04 26.11
CA ALA A 53 18.17 39.15 25.66
C ALA A 53 19.57 38.67 25.28
N SER A 54 20.17 39.33 24.28
CA SER A 54 21.55 39.05 23.87
C SER A 54 22.52 39.15 25.07
N ALA A 55 23.48 38.23 25.13
CA ALA A 55 24.47 38.09 26.22
C ALA A 55 23.92 37.60 27.59
N THR A 56 22.74 37.00 27.63
CA THR A 56 22.27 36.32 28.86
C THR A 56 23.07 35.06 29.13
N ALA A 57 23.69 34.97 30.32
CA ALA A 57 24.43 33.78 30.74
C ALA A 57 23.48 32.61 31.06
N LEU A 58 23.61 31.51 30.31
CA LEU A 58 22.82 30.29 30.52
C LEU A 58 23.64 29.23 31.27
N LYS A 59 22.98 28.53 32.20
CA LYS A 59 23.56 27.36 32.89
C LYS A 59 23.07 26.08 32.22
N VAL A 60 23.99 25.17 31.92
CA VAL A 60 23.66 23.83 31.41
C VAL A 60 22.89 23.07 32.50
N ALA A 61 21.66 22.68 32.22
CA ALA A 61 20.86 21.87 33.14
C ALA A 61 21.19 20.37 33.00
N GLU A 62 21.13 19.85 31.78
CA GLU A 62 21.37 18.44 31.48
C GLU A 62 21.95 18.31 30.06
N LEU A 63 22.92 17.41 29.88
CA LEU A 63 23.44 17.03 28.56
C LEU A 63 22.83 15.69 28.16
N GLN A 64 21.89 15.73 27.21
CA GLN A 64 21.36 14.49 26.64
C GLN A 64 22.42 13.83 25.75
N PRO A 65 22.57 12.50 25.80
CA PRO A 65 23.50 11.80 24.93
C PRO A 65 23.13 12.03 23.46
N ALA A 66 24.15 12.02 22.59
CA ALA A 66 23.95 12.16 21.16
C ALA A 66 22.98 11.08 20.66
N LYS A 67 21.84 11.52 20.11
CA LYS A 67 20.91 10.61 19.44
C LYS A 67 21.50 10.26 18.10
N GLN A 68 21.81 8.97 17.91
CA GLN A 68 22.24 8.47 16.62
C GLN A 68 21.02 8.45 15.69
N HIS A 69 21.12 9.17 14.58
CA HIS A 69 20.14 9.16 13.51
C HIS A 69 20.73 8.43 12.30
N PHE A 70 19.88 7.70 11.59
CA PHE A 70 20.21 7.08 10.31
C PHE A 70 19.46 7.82 9.21
N THR A 71 20.06 7.91 8.04
CA THR A 71 19.37 8.39 6.84
C THR A 71 18.34 7.37 6.42
N GLU A 72 17.09 7.78 6.33
CA GLU A 72 16.02 6.94 5.81
C GLU A 72 15.95 7.06 4.29
N PRO A 73 15.65 5.97 3.57
CA PRO A 73 15.38 6.05 2.13
C PRO A 73 14.11 6.86 1.87
N PRO A 74 13.93 7.38 0.64
CA PRO A 74 12.70 8.03 0.25
C PRO A 74 11.47 7.17 0.56
N PRO A 75 10.41 7.73 1.15
CA PRO A 75 9.23 6.98 1.49
C PRO A 75 8.51 6.51 0.23
N TYR A 76 7.98 5.29 0.26
CA TYR A 76 7.07 4.82 -0.78
C TYR A 76 5.83 5.70 -0.86
N PHE A 77 5.30 5.86 -2.07
CA PHE A 77 4.05 6.57 -2.28
C PHE A 77 2.88 5.89 -1.56
N THR A 78 2.01 6.69 -0.98
CA THR A 78 0.61 6.34 -0.70
C THR A 78 -0.26 6.69 -1.91
N GLU A 79 -1.53 6.25 -1.92
CA GLU A 79 -2.47 6.67 -2.98
C GLU A 79 -2.59 8.20 -3.05
N ALA A 80 -2.72 8.88 -1.91
CA ALA A 80 -2.86 10.34 -1.88
C ALA A 80 -1.61 11.07 -2.39
N THR A 81 -0.42 10.65 -1.94
CA THR A 81 0.84 11.26 -2.41
C THR A 81 1.13 10.94 -3.87
N LEU A 82 0.68 9.79 -4.38
CA LEU A 82 0.80 9.46 -5.80
C LEU A 82 -0.14 10.31 -6.66
N VAL A 83 -1.39 10.52 -6.21
CA VAL A 83 -2.32 11.43 -6.90
C VAL A 83 -1.75 12.85 -6.94
N LYS A 84 -1.20 13.33 -5.82
CA LYS A 84 -0.55 14.64 -5.76
C LYS A 84 0.63 14.72 -6.75
N GLU A 85 1.48 13.71 -6.79
CA GLU A 85 2.61 13.66 -7.73
C GLU A 85 2.16 13.64 -9.20
N LEU A 86 1.07 12.93 -9.51
CA LEU A 86 0.48 12.90 -10.85
C LEU A 86 -0.08 14.27 -11.25
N GLU A 87 -0.77 14.94 -10.32
CA GLU A 87 -1.30 16.29 -10.49
C GLU A 87 -0.19 17.32 -10.69
N ASP A 88 0.85 17.30 -9.83
CA ASP A 88 2.02 18.19 -9.92
C ASP A 88 2.77 18.02 -11.26
N LYS A 89 2.73 16.82 -11.84
CA LYS A 89 3.31 16.49 -13.16
C LYS A 89 2.35 16.67 -14.34
N GLY A 90 1.09 17.04 -14.11
CA GLY A 90 0.08 17.20 -15.15
C GLY A 90 -0.38 15.89 -15.80
N ILE A 91 -0.12 14.74 -15.20
CA ILE A 91 -0.50 13.43 -15.73
C ILE A 91 -1.88 13.04 -15.19
N GLY A 92 -2.86 12.91 -16.08
CA GLY A 92 -4.22 12.53 -15.72
C GLY A 92 -5.08 13.71 -15.24
N ARG A 93 -6.31 13.40 -14.84
CA ARG A 93 -7.36 14.35 -14.44
C ARG A 93 -8.12 13.82 -13.23
N PRO A 94 -8.93 14.64 -12.52
CA PRO A 94 -9.73 14.19 -11.37
C PRO A 94 -10.59 12.94 -11.66
N SER A 95 -10.99 12.77 -12.92
CA SER A 95 -11.74 11.60 -13.41
C SER A 95 -10.90 10.33 -13.58
N THR A 96 -9.57 10.44 -13.74
CA THR A 96 -8.70 9.31 -14.10
C THR A 96 -7.74 8.89 -12.98
N TYR A 97 -7.50 9.71 -11.95
CA TYR A 97 -6.60 9.36 -10.84
C TYR A 97 -6.94 8.03 -10.15
N SER A 98 -8.16 7.89 -9.64
CA SER A 98 -8.59 6.67 -8.94
C SER A 98 -8.64 5.45 -9.88
N PRO A 99 -9.23 5.54 -11.09
CA PRO A 99 -9.21 4.44 -12.05
C PRO A 99 -7.80 3.98 -12.44
N THR A 100 -6.85 4.90 -12.63
CA THR A 100 -5.47 4.57 -12.98
C THR A 100 -4.81 3.75 -11.87
N ILE A 101 -4.88 4.23 -10.62
CA ILE A 101 -4.32 3.53 -9.45
C ILE A 101 -4.95 2.14 -9.29
N GLN A 102 -6.27 2.06 -9.46
CA GLN A 102 -6.98 0.78 -9.36
C GLN A 102 -6.56 -0.19 -10.46
N THR A 103 -6.39 0.27 -11.69
CA THR A 103 -5.98 -0.57 -12.83
C THR A 103 -4.58 -1.14 -12.63
N ILE A 104 -3.62 -0.33 -12.18
CA ILE A 104 -2.25 -0.80 -11.94
C ILE A 104 -2.12 -1.73 -10.72
N LEU A 105 -3.03 -1.61 -9.74
CA LEU A 105 -3.17 -2.57 -8.64
C LEU A 105 -3.80 -3.90 -9.11
N GLU A 106 -4.88 -3.83 -9.88
CA GLU A 106 -5.59 -5.02 -10.39
C GLU A 106 -4.73 -5.86 -11.33
N ARG A 107 -3.89 -5.21 -12.14
CA ARG A 107 -2.92 -5.86 -13.03
C ARG A 107 -1.63 -6.31 -12.34
N ASN A 108 -1.52 -6.10 -11.02
CA ASN A 108 -0.38 -6.51 -10.20
C ASN A 108 0.97 -5.89 -10.64
N TYR A 109 0.96 -4.67 -11.22
CA TYR A 109 2.18 -3.89 -11.44
C TYR A 109 2.70 -3.26 -10.14
N ILE A 110 1.78 -2.94 -9.24
CA ILE A 110 2.06 -2.46 -7.89
C ILE A 110 1.25 -3.27 -6.88
N LYS A 111 1.76 -3.36 -5.65
CA LYS A 111 1.09 -3.99 -4.51
C LYS A 111 0.93 -3.00 -3.37
N LYS A 112 -0.14 -3.15 -2.60
CA LYS A 112 -0.39 -2.35 -1.39
C LYS A 112 0.18 -3.06 -0.17
N ASP A 113 1.15 -2.42 0.48
CA ASP A 113 1.71 -2.84 1.77
C ASP A 113 1.30 -1.85 2.87
N GLY A 114 0.19 -2.17 3.55
CA GLY A 114 -0.47 -1.24 4.46
C GLY A 114 -1.02 -0.01 3.72
N LYS A 115 -0.40 1.15 3.94
CA LYS A 115 -0.73 2.41 3.23
C LYS A 115 0.21 2.70 2.05
N ARG A 116 1.30 1.94 1.91
CA ARG A 116 2.36 2.17 0.93
C ARG A 116 2.09 1.38 -0.35
N LEU A 117 2.45 1.95 -1.49
CA LEU A 117 2.42 1.36 -2.81
C LEU A 117 3.84 0.94 -3.17
N VAL A 118 4.03 -0.36 -3.39
CA VAL A 118 5.34 -0.96 -3.66
C VAL A 118 5.29 -1.57 -5.06
N PRO A 119 6.29 -1.31 -5.93
CA PRO A 119 6.35 -1.95 -7.23
C PRO A 119 6.54 -3.46 -7.11
N THR A 120 5.97 -4.22 -8.05
CA THR A 120 6.23 -5.66 -8.19
C THR A 120 7.34 -5.88 -9.21
N GLU A 121 7.93 -7.08 -9.21
CA GLU A 121 8.91 -7.48 -10.24
C GLU A 121 8.31 -7.37 -11.65
N LEU A 122 7.02 -7.74 -11.81
CA LEU A 122 6.30 -7.60 -13.06
C LEU A 122 6.19 -6.12 -13.48
N GLY A 123 5.87 -5.23 -12.54
CA GLY A 123 5.83 -3.78 -12.76
C GLY A 123 7.16 -3.22 -13.24
N ILE A 124 8.26 -3.58 -12.58
CA ILE A 124 9.61 -3.12 -12.92
C ILE A 124 10.00 -3.62 -14.31
N LEU A 125 9.87 -4.93 -14.58
CA LEU A 125 10.20 -5.51 -15.88
C LEU A 125 9.38 -4.91 -17.02
N THR A 126 8.08 -4.69 -16.79
CA THR A 126 7.20 -4.07 -17.78
C THR A 126 7.64 -2.63 -18.05
N LEU A 127 7.94 -1.86 -17.00
CA LEU A 127 8.40 -0.49 -17.13
C LEU A 127 9.74 -0.41 -17.87
N ASP A 128 10.68 -1.32 -17.60
CA ASP A 128 11.98 -1.38 -18.27
C ASP A 128 11.82 -1.65 -19.77
N LEU A 129 10.98 -2.63 -20.14
CA LEU A 129 10.66 -2.92 -21.53
C LEU A 129 10.00 -1.72 -22.22
N LEU A 130 8.99 -1.13 -21.58
CA LEU A 130 8.29 0.04 -22.12
C LEU A 130 9.24 1.24 -22.31
N THR A 131 10.13 1.48 -21.35
CA THR A 131 11.11 2.58 -21.42
C THR A 131 12.15 2.34 -22.52
N ASN A 132 12.54 1.09 -22.76
CA ASN A 132 13.52 0.76 -23.79
C ASN A 132 12.95 0.90 -25.21
N TYR A 133 11.72 0.47 -25.47
CA TYR A 133 11.14 0.44 -26.82
C TYR A 133 10.23 1.64 -27.14
N PHE A 134 9.63 2.27 -26.13
CA PHE A 134 8.64 3.34 -26.30
C PHE A 134 9.02 4.62 -25.52
N LYS A 135 10.33 4.87 -25.34
CA LYS A 135 10.86 6.00 -24.56
C LYS A 135 10.19 7.34 -24.86
N SER A 136 9.98 7.65 -26.14
CA SER A 136 9.40 8.92 -26.59
C SER A 136 7.88 9.02 -26.44
N LEU A 137 7.21 7.95 -26.00
CA LEU A 137 5.75 7.86 -25.91
C LEU A 137 5.26 7.61 -24.48
N ILE A 138 6.17 7.29 -23.56
CA ILE A 138 5.86 6.89 -22.16
C ILE A 138 6.59 7.80 -21.16
N ASP A 139 7.19 8.90 -21.64
CA ASP A 139 7.77 9.88 -20.73
C ASP A 139 6.71 10.77 -20.08
N ILE A 140 7.11 11.40 -18.98
CA ILE A 140 6.26 12.28 -18.17
C ILE A 140 5.80 13.50 -18.99
N PRO A 141 6.69 14.25 -19.68
CA PRO A 141 6.30 15.41 -20.46
C PRO A 141 5.28 15.09 -21.57
N PHE A 142 5.49 14.01 -22.33
CA PHE A 142 4.57 13.60 -23.40
C PHE A 142 3.19 13.26 -22.85
N SER A 143 3.13 12.55 -21.72
CA SER A 143 1.86 12.19 -21.09
C SER A 143 1.09 13.44 -20.64
N ALA A 144 1.78 14.45 -20.11
CA ALA A 144 1.15 15.71 -19.69
C ALA A 144 0.73 16.59 -20.88
N GLU A 145 1.54 16.61 -21.95
CA GLU A 145 1.22 17.31 -23.21
C GLU A 145 -0.03 16.71 -23.85
N LEU A 146 -0.11 15.38 -23.94
CA LEU A 146 -1.27 14.68 -24.51
C LEU A 146 -2.56 15.02 -23.74
N GLU A 147 -2.53 15.05 -22.41
CA GLU A 147 -3.69 15.45 -21.62
C GLU A 147 -4.10 16.91 -21.89
N SER A 148 -3.14 17.81 -22.09
CA SER A 148 -3.40 19.20 -22.45
C SER A 148 -3.99 19.33 -23.86
N GLU A 149 -3.48 18.58 -24.83
CA GLU A 149 -4.03 18.52 -26.19
C GLU A 149 -5.47 18.00 -26.20
N LEU A 150 -5.79 17.02 -25.35
CA LEU A 150 -7.15 16.51 -25.22
C LEU A 150 -8.11 17.56 -24.62
N ASP A 151 -7.65 18.37 -23.68
CA ASP A 151 -8.43 19.51 -23.16
C ASP A 151 -8.64 20.57 -24.26
N GLU A 152 -7.62 20.86 -25.08
CA GLU A 152 -7.75 21.78 -26.22
C GLU A 152 -8.74 21.27 -27.28
N VAL A 153 -8.78 19.95 -27.53
CA VAL A 153 -9.80 19.33 -28.38
C VAL A 153 -11.20 19.51 -27.77
N ALA A 154 -11.36 19.36 -26.45
CA ALA A 154 -12.64 19.57 -25.77
C ALA A 154 -13.11 21.04 -25.86
N GLU A 155 -12.18 21.98 -25.90
CA GLU A 155 -12.44 23.42 -26.07
C GLU A 155 -12.58 23.85 -27.55
N ASN A 156 -12.53 22.91 -28.51
CA ASN A 156 -12.53 23.18 -29.95
C ASN A 156 -11.36 24.04 -30.46
N LYS A 157 -10.21 23.98 -29.79
CA LYS A 157 -8.97 24.67 -30.19
C LYS A 157 -8.10 23.83 -31.13
N LEU A 158 -8.17 22.51 -31.03
CA LEU A 158 -7.44 21.55 -31.86
C LEU A 158 -8.37 20.55 -32.55
N GLU A 159 -7.97 20.08 -33.73
CA GLU A 159 -8.69 19.00 -34.40
C GLU A 159 -8.29 17.63 -33.84
N LYS A 160 -9.28 16.84 -33.43
CA LYS A 160 -9.08 15.48 -32.89
C LYS A 160 -8.22 14.59 -33.80
N ASN A 161 -8.44 14.65 -35.12
CA ASN A 161 -7.74 13.76 -36.07
C ASN A 161 -6.25 14.09 -36.16
N GLU A 162 -5.87 15.35 -36.00
CA GLU A 162 -4.47 15.79 -35.98
C GLU A 162 -3.75 15.23 -34.75
N VAL A 163 -4.35 15.35 -33.57
CA VAL A 163 -3.82 14.79 -32.31
C VAL A 163 -3.65 13.28 -32.41
N LEU A 164 -4.66 12.56 -32.94
CA LEU A 164 -4.58 11.12 -33.15
C LEU A 164 -3.49 10.72 -34.15
N ALA A 165 -3.33 11.45 -35.25
CA ALA A 165 -2.29 11.18 -36.24
C ALA A 165 -0.89 11.44 -35.69
N LYS A 166 -0.71 12.52 -34.89
CA LYS A 166 0.52 12.87 -34.19
C LYS A 166 0.97 11.75 -33.25
N PHE A 167 0.02 11.13 -32.53
CA PHE A 167 0.31 9.99 -31.65
C PHE A 167 0.54 8.68 -32.43
N TYR A 168 -0.35 8.32 -33.34
CA TYR A 168 -0.40 6.99 -33.92
C TYR A 168 0.76 6.70 -34.87
N THR A 169 1.22 7.70 -35.62
CA THR A 169 2.32 7.56 -36.58
C THR A 169 3.62 7.08 -35.91
N PRO A 170 4.16 7.77 -34.87
CA PRO A 170 5.33 7.28 -34.15
C PRO A 170 5.06 6.03 -33.31
N PHE A 171 3.84 5.86 -32.77
CA PHE A 171 3.49 4.65 -32.03
C PHE A 171 3.53 3.39 -32.90
N SER A 172 2.96 3.44 -34.10
CA SER A 172 2.90 2.29 -35.01
C SER A 172 4.29 1.84 -35.48
N SER A 173 5.21 2.79 -35.71
CA SER A 173 6.58 2.47 -36.09
C SER A 173 7.37 1.87 -34.92
N ALA A 174 7.23 2.43 -33.71
CA ALA A 174 7.82 1.86 -32.50
C ALA A 174 7.28 0.45 -32.21
N LEU A 175 5.98 0.23 -32.39
CA LEU A 175 5.34 -1.07 -32.21
C LEU A 175 5.90 -2.12 -33.18
N ALA A 176 6.10 -1.77 -34.46
CA ALA A 176 6.65 -2.70 -35.45
C ALA A 176 8.10 -3.13 -35.15
N VAL A 177 8.88 -2.27 -34.47
CA VAL A 177 10.23 -2.62 -33.98
C VAL A 177 10.11 -3.51 -32.74
N ALA A 178 9.27 -3.12 -31.79
CA ALA A 178 9.01 -3.87 -30.57
C ALA A 178 8.54 -5.30 -30.86
N GLU A 179 7.63 -5.50 -31.82
CA GLU A 179 7.16 -6.86 -32.18
C GLU A 179 8.27 -7.79 -32.69
N LYS A 180 9.34 -7.24 -33.28
CA LYS A 180 10.46 -8.03 -33.82
C LYS A 180 11.57 -8.25 -32.80
N GLU A 181 11.83 -7.26 -31.96
CA GLU A 181 13.01 -7.22 -31.10
C GLU A 181 12.71 -7.46 -29.62
N MET A 182 11.45 -7.31 -29.19
CA MET A 182 11.10 -7.44 -27.77
C MET A 182 11.20 -8.90 -27.34
N PRO A 183 12.04 -9.22 -26.34
CA PRO A 183 12.16 -10.58 -25.86
C PRO A 183 10.88 -11.02 -25.14
N ILE A 184 10.46 -12.27 -25.38
CA ILE A 184 9.42 -12.90 -24.56
C ILE A 184 10.06 -13.31 -23.24
N ILE A 185 9.89 -12.46 -22.22
CA ILE A 185 10.37 -12.74 -20.87
C ILE A 185 9.33 -13.59 -20.17
N GLU A 186 9.56 -14.90 -20.08
CA GLU A 186 8.82 -15.75 -19.17
C GLU A 186 9.32 -15.49 -17.75
N MET A 187 8.50 -14.84 -16.92
CA MET A 187 8.81 -14.70 -15.50
C MET A 187 8.99 -16.10 -14.89
N PRO A 188 10.08 -16.34 -14.14
CA PRO A 188 10.24 -17.60 -13.44
C PRO A 188 9.08 -17.76 -12.46
N VAL A 189 8.18 -18.68 -12.79
CA VAL A 189 7.06 -19.04 -11.94
C VAL A 189 7.64 -19.62 -10.63
N GLN A 190 7.23 -19.09 -9.49
CA GLN A 190 7.65 -19.65 -8.20
C GLN A 190 7.22 -21.12 -8.14
N VAL A 191 8.19 -22.01 -8.10
CA VAL A 191 7.99 -23.44 -7.95
C VAL A 191 7.65 -23.70 -6.49
N SER A 192 6.57 -24.43 -6.25
CA SER A 192 6.17 -24.88 -4.91
C SER A 192 6.75 -26.25 -4.61
N ASP A 193 6.84 -26.60 -3.33
CA ASP A 193 7.20 -27.95 -2.87
C ASP A 193 6.07 -28.97 -3.03
N VAL A 194 4.96 -28.61 -3.71
CA VAL A 194 3.80 -29.47 -3.89
C VAL A 194 3.90 -30.19 -5.23
N GLU A 195 3.99 -31.52 -5.18
CA GLU A 195 3.93 -32.35 -6.38
C GLU A 195 2.50 -32.42 -6.95
N CYS A 196 2.44 -32.46 -8.28
CA CYS A 196 1.19 -32.66 -8.99
C CYS A 196 0.78 -34.13 -8.97
N ASP A 197 -0.44 -34.41 -8.50
CA ASP A 197 -0.99 -35.78 -8.40
C ASP A 197 -1.09 -36.53 -9.75
N LYS A 198 -1.05 -35.81 -10.87
CA LYS A 198 -1.16 -36.40 -12.22
C LYS A 198 0.16 -36.53 -12.95
N CYS A 199 1.08 -35.60 -12.73
CA CYS A 199 2.30 -35.45 -13.54
C CYS A 199 3.58 -35.69 -12.73
N GLY A 200 3.52 -35.73 -11.39
CA GLY A 200 4.69 -35.82 -10.49
C GLY A 200 5.58 -34.58 -10.47
N ARG A 201 5.37 -33.61 -11.38
CA ARG A 201 6.15 -32.36 -11.43
C ARG A 201 5.76 -31.43 -10.28
N MET A 202 6.72 -30.67 -9.79
CA MET A 202 6.49 -29.59 -8.82
C MET A 202 5.55 -28.54 -9.40
N MET A 203 4.47 -28.25 -8.68
CA MET A 203 3.48 -27.27 -9.12
C MET A 203 4.02 -25.85 -8.99
N VAL A 204 3.50 -24.93 -9.81
CA VAL A 204 3.90 -23.53 -9.82
C VAL A 204 2.80 -22.62 -9.30
N TYR A 205 3.17 -21.57 -8.57
CA TYR A 205 2.23 -20.52 -8.14
C TYR A 205 1.83 -19.65 -9.34
N LYS A 206 0.54 -19.66 -9.68
CA LYS A 206 -0.06 -18.75 -10.67
C LYS A 206 -1.11 -17.87 -10.00
N GLN A 207 -1.28 -16.66 -10.50
CA GLN A 207 -2.37 -15.78 -10.08
C GLN A 207 -3.61 -16.03 -10.94
N GLY A 208 -4.76 -16.18 -10.30
CA GLY A 208 -6.06 -16.25 -10.96
C GLY A 208 -7.07 -15.32 -10.29
N ARG A 209 -8.28 -15.26 -10.84
CA ARG A 209 -9.38 -14.40 -10.35
C ARG A 209 -9.68 -14.55 -8.85
N PHE A 210 -9.45 -15.74 -8.28
CA PHE A 210 -9.76 -16.05 -6.89
C PHE A 210 -8.54 -16.00 -5.94
N GLY A 211 -7.38 -15.54 -6.43
CA GLY A 211 -6.12 -15.50 -5.71
C GLY A 211 -5.08 -16.43 -6.31
N THR A 212 -3.96 -16.58 -5.59
CA THR A 212 -2.87 -17.47 -5.99
C THR A 212 -3.31 -18.93 -5.91
N PHE A 213 -3.06 -19.70 -6.96
CA PHE A 213 -3.32 -21.13 -7.04
C PHE A 213 -2.09 -21.87 -7.56
N LEU A 214 -2.00 -23.15 -7.30
CA LEU A 214 -0.96 -24.03 -7.82
C LEU A 214 -1.45 -24.62 -9.15
N ALA A 215 -0.61 -24.59 -10.19
CA ALA A 215 -0.87 -25.24 -11.46
C ALA A 215 0.28 -26.20 -11.82
N CYS A 216 0.00 -27.37 -12.44
CA CYS A 216 1.09 -28.19 -13.01
C CYS A 216 1.75 -27.37 -14.14
N PRO A 217 3.10 -27.29 -14.19
CA PRO A 217 3.81 -26.58 -15.25
C PRO A 217 3.63 -27.23 -16.62
N GLY A 218 3.24 -28.51 -16.68
CA GLY A 218 2.99 -29.25 -17.93
C GLY A 218 1.68 -28.90 -18.64
N PHE A 219 1.13 -27.68 -18.51
CA PHE A 219 0.00 -27.24 -19.32
C PHE A 219 0.47 -27.02 -20.78
N PRO A 220 -0.23 -27.52 -21.83
CA PRO A 220 -1.62 -28.03 -21.85
C PRO A 220 -1.82 -29.51 -21.50
N GLU A 221 -0.77 -30.32 -21.44
CA GLU A 221 -0.83 -31.78 -21.25
C GLU A 221 -1.40 -32.18 -19.89
N CYS A 222 -1.13 -31.40 -18.84
CA CYS A 222 -1.64 -31.62 -17.49
C CYS A 222 -2.40 -30.39 -16.97
N ARG A 223 -3.74 -30.46 -16.99
CA ARG A 223 -4.63 -29.41 -16.47
C ARG A 223 -4.85 -29.47 -14.95
N ASN A 224 -3.93 -30.06 -14.18
CA ASN A 224 -4.12 -30.15 -12.73
C ASN A 224 -3.89 -28.78 -12.09
N THR A 225 -4.84 -28.34 -11.26
CA THR A 225 -4.74 -27.11 -10.47
C THR A 225 -5.18 -27.40 -9.04
N LYS A 226 -4.46 -26.86 -8.07
CA LYS A 226 -4.78 -26.96 -6.64
C LYS A 226 -4.95 -25.55 -6.07
N PRO A 227 -5.98 -25.28 -5.27
CA PRO A 227 -6.08 -24.01 -4.57
C PRO A 227 -4.98 -23.91 -3.51
N VAL A 228 -4.32 -22.75 -3.38
CA VAL A 228 -3.41 -22.50 -2.26
C VAL A 228 -4.26 -22.21 -1.03
N LEU A 229 -4.40 -23.21 -0.16
CA LEU A 229 -5.08 -23.04 1.12
C LEU A 229 -4.14 -22.34 2.09
N LYS A 230 -4.45 -21.09 2.46
CA LYS A 230 -3.77 -20.40 3.57
C LYS A 230 -4.24 -21.01 4.89
N LYS A 231 -3.48 -22.01 5.34
CA LYS A 231 -3.68 -22.66 6.65
C LYS A 231 -3.23 -21.71 7.75
N ILE A 232 -4.08 -21.49 8.74
CA ILE A 232 -3.76 -20.65 9.90
C ILE A 232 -2.95 -21.46 10.94
N GLY A 233 -2.91 -22.78 10.79
CA GLY A 233 -2.26 -23.71 11.72
C GLY A 233 -3.06 -23.94 13.01
N ILE A 234 -4.39 -23.81 12.94
CA ILE A 234 -5.31 -24.03 14.06
C ILE A 234 -6.23 -25.18 13.70
N LYS A 235 -6.28 -26.21 14.55
CA LYS A 235 -7.20 -27.34 14.39
C LYS A 235 -8.64 -26.86 14.60
N CYS A 236 -9.55 -27.36 13.77
CA CYS A 236 -10.97 -27.06 13.83
C CYS A 236 -11.54 -27.53 15.18
N PRO A 237 -12.20 -26.64 15.95
CA PRO A 237 -12.74 -27.01 17.26
C PRO A 237 -13.96 -27.96 17.16
N LYS A 238 -14.57 -28.10 15.98
CA LYS A 238 -15.76 -28.95 15.78
C LYS A 238 -15.38 -30.40 15.43
N CYS A 239 -14.34 -30.59 14.63
CA CYS A 239 -13.95 -31.93 14.15
C CYS A 239 -12.56 -32.39 14.62
N GLU A 240 -11.75 -31.51 15.22
CA GLU A 240 -10.38 -31.72 15.72
C GLU A 240 -9.34 -32.28 14.72
N GLN A 241 -9.79 -32.68 13.54
CA GLN A 241 -9.02 -33.39 12.52
C GLN A 241 -8.71 -32.51 11.30
N GLY A 242 -9.50 -31.47 11.05
CA GLY A 242 -9.28 -30.52 9.96
C GLY A 242 -8.61 -29.24 10.45
N GLU A 243 -7.81 -28.59 9.61
CA GLU A 243 -7.28 -27.26 9.92
C GLU A 243 -8.22 -26.16 9.45
N ILE A 244 -8.17 -25.00 10.10
CA ILE A 244 -8.91 -23.82 9.67
C ILE A 244 -8.12 -23.11 8.58
N ILE A 245 -8.80 -22.88 7.45
CA ILE A 245 -8.28 -22.23 6.25
C ILE A 245 -8.98 -20.90 6.01
N GLU A 246 -8.25 -19.93 5.46
CA GLU A 246 -8.80 -18.66 5.01
C GLU A 246 -9.47 -18.82 3.63
N ARG A 247 -10.73 -18.40 3.51
CA ARG A 247 -11.51 -18.40 2.27
C ARG A 247 -12.09 -17.01 1.98
N LYS A 248 -12.40 -16.73 0.71
CA LYS A 248 -13.06 -15.50 0.28
C LYS A 248 -14.44 -15.80 -0.30
N THR A 249 -15.43 -15.00 0.07
CA THR A 249 -16.77 -15.03 -0.54
C THR A 249 -16.75 -14.45 -1.96
N LYS A 250 -17.82 -14.67 -2.75
CA LYS A 250 -18.00 -14.03 -4.07
C LYS A 250 -17.91 -12.50 -4.04
N ARG A 251 -18.23 -11.88 -2.89
CA ARG A 251 -18.16 -10.42 -2.66
C ARG A 251 -16.82 -9.97 -2.06
N GLY A 252 -15.80 -10.84 -2.03
CA GLY A 252 -14.46 -10.52 -1.54
C GLY A 252 -14.27 -10.51 -0.02
N ARG A 253 -15.34 -10.66 0.78
CA ARG A 253 -15.24 -10.75 2.24
C ARG A 253 -14.54 -12.05 2.66
N ILE A 254 -13.54 -11.93 3.53
CA ILE A 254 -12.76 -13.06 4.07
C ILE A 254 -13.57 -13.75 5.17
N PHE A 255 -13.52 -15.08 5.19
CA PHE A 255 -14.05 -15.92 6.26
C PHE A 255 -13.12 -17.12 6.47
N TYR A 256 -13.22 -17.74 7.64
CA TYR A 256 -12.40 -18.86 8.03
C TYR A 256 -13.27 -20.10 8.12
N GLY A 257 -12.85 -21.19 7.48
CA GLY A 257 -13.63 -22.42 7.43
C GLY A 257 -12.76 -23.66 7.62
N CYS A 258 -13.37 -24.78 7.98
CA CYS A 258 -12.65 -26.05 8.07
C CYS A 258 -12.18 -26.54 6.69
N GLU A 259 -10.97 -27.10 6.62
CA GLU A 259 -10.40 -27.73 5.42
C GLU A 259 -11.28 -28.90 4.94
N LYS A 260 -11.80 -29.70 5.87
CA LYS A 260 -12.67 -30.86 5.60
C LYS A 260 -14.12 -30.53 5.19
N TYR A 261 -14.40 -29.37 4.61
CA TYR A 261 -15.73 -29.10 4.05
C TYR A 261 -15.92 -29.95 2.78
N PRO A 262 -17.00 -30.75 2.62
CA PRO A 262 -18.32 -30.65 3.26
C PRO A 262 -18.53 -31.42 4.59
N ASP A 263 -17.62 -32.32 4.98
CA ASP A 263 -17.74 -33.16 6.18
C ASP A 263 -17.77 -32.36 7.49
N CYS A 264 -17.20 -31.16 7.48
CA CYS A 264 -17.27 -30.20 8.58
C CYS A 264 -17.68 -28.81 8.07
N ASP A 265 -18.80 -28.31 8.59
CA ASP A 265 -19.48 -27.04 8.30
C ASP A 265 -18.99 -25.86 9.18
N PHE A 266 -17.93 -26.05 9.97
CA PHE A 266 -17.42 -25.00 10.85
C PHE A 266 -16.94 -23.79 10.04
N THR A 267 -17.52 -22.62 10.34
CA THR A 267 -17.15 -21.34 9.73
C THR A 267 -17.18 -20.20 10.75
N THR A 268 -16.22 -19.27 10.63
CA THR A 268 -16.16 -18.05 11.44
C THR A 268 -15.78 -16.85 10.57
N TRP A 269 -16.34 -15.68 10.87
CA TRP A 269 -15.97 -14.43 10.17
C TRP A 269 -14.70 -13.78 10.74
N ASP A 270 -14.50 -13.96 12.05
CA ASP A 270 -13.38 -13.39 12.78
C ASP A 270 -12.22 -14.40 12.83
N LYS A 271 -10.99 -13.88 12.88
CA LYS A 271 -9.77 -14.69 12.76
C LYS A 271 -9.54 -15.52 14.01
N PRO A 272 -9.42 -16.85 13.91
CA PRO A 272 -9.06 -17.67 15.05
C PRO A 272 -7.62 -17.42 15.50
N LEU A 273 -7.41 -17.32 16.81
CA LEU A 273 -6.10 -17.22 17.44
C LEU A 273 -5.59 -18.61 17.83
N LYS A 274 -4.26 -18.76 17.85
CA LYS A 274 -3.61 -20.02 18.25
C LYS A 274 -3.83 -20.33 19.74
N ASP A 275 -3.95 -19.28 20.55
CA ASP A 275 -4.18 -19.41 21.98
C ASP A 275 -5.61 -19.87 22.28
N LYS A 276 -5.73 -20.85 23.18
CA LYS A 276 -7.03 -21.23 23.75
C LYS A 276 -7.35 -20.31 24.92
N CYS A 277 -8.63 -20.04 25.13
CA CYS A 277 -9.02 -19.19 26.25
C CYS A 277 -8.69 -19.85 27.59
N SER A 278 -8.01 -19.13 28.47
CA SER A 278 -7.58 -19.60 29.80
C SER A 278 -8.72 -20.05 30.73
N LYS A 279 -9.98 -19.69 30.43
CA LYS A 279 -11.16 -20.02 31.24
C LYS A 279 -12.03 -21.12 30.63
N CYS A 280 -12.39 -20.98 29.35
CA CYS A 280 -13.31 -21.89 28.65
C CYS A 280 -12.58 -23.02 27.89
N ASN A 281 -11.25 -22.93 27.74
CA ASN A 281 -10.44 -23.71 26.79
C ASN A 281 -10.97 -23.69 25.34
N GLY A 282 -11.89 -22.76 25.06
CA GLY A 282 -12.55 -22.58 23.77
C GLY A 282 -11.71 -21.72 22.82
N LEU A 283 -12.13 -21.70 21.56
CA LEU A 283 -11.47 -20.96 20.49
C LEU A 283 -11.54 -19.44 20.76
N LEU A 284 -10.39 -18.78 20.79
CA LEU A 284 -10.31 -17.32 20.79
C LEU A 284 -10.40 -16.79 19.35
N LEU A 285 -11.20 -15.76 19.15
CA LEU A 285 -11.38 -15.05 17.88
C LEU A 285 -10.89 -13.61 18.03
N GLU A 286 -10.22 -13.09 17.01
CA GLU A 286 -9.73 -11.71 16.94
C GLU A 286 -10.73 -10.84 16.17
N LYS A 287 -11.33 -9.85 16.85
CA LYS A 287 -12.17 -8.83 16.22
C LYS A 287 -11.34 -7.59 15.93
N SER A 288 -11.33 -7.16 14.67
CA SER A 288 -10.79 -5.86 14.28
C SER A 288 -11.85 -4.77 14.50
N GLY A 289 -11.60 -3.85 15.43
CA GLY A 289 -12.46 -2.69 15.68
C GLY A 289 -12.27 -1.56 14.65
N LYS A 290 -13.16 -0.54 14.68
CA LYS A 290 -13.14 0.62 13.77
C LYS A 290 -11.81 1.41 13.74
N ASN A 291 -11.00 1.30 14.79
CA ASN A 291 -9.71 2.02 14.91
C ASN A 291 -8.49 1.09 14.77
N GLY A 292 -8.65 -0.12 14.21
CA GLY A 292 -7.55 -1.09 14.10
C GLY A 292 -7.16 -1.78 15.42
N VAL A 293 -7.82 -1.45 16.53
CA VAL A 293 -7.66 -2.14 17.81
C VAL A 293 -8.20 -3.56 17.67
N LYS A 294 -7.31 -4.53 17.87
CA LYS A 294 -7.60 -5.97 17.82
C LYS A 294 -7.94 -6.44 19.22
N LYS A 295 -9.15 -6.96 19.42
CA LYS A 295 -9.57 -7.57 20.70
C LYS A 295 -9.83 -9.06 20.51
N ALA A 296 -9.22 -9.88 21.36
CA ALA A 296 -9.47 -11.31 21.42
C ALA A 296 -10.72 -11.57 22.27
N TYR A 297 -11.62 -12.44 21.82
CA TYR A 297 -12.82 -12.85 22.55
C TYR A 297 -13.06 -14.38 22.43
N CYS A 298 -13.57 -15.04 23.47
CA CYS A 298 -13.90 -16.48 23.45
C CYS A 298 -15.14 -16.68 22.57
N SER A 299 -15.09 -17.65 21.65
CA SER A 299 -16.22 -18.05 20.81
C SER A 299 -17.37 -18.68 21.59
N ASN A 300 -17.13 -19.13 22.84
CA ASN A 300 -18.16 -19.70 23.69
C ASN A 300 -18.94 -18.58 24.39
N VAL A 301 -20.25 -18.49 24.11
CA VAL A 301 -21.16 -17.46 24.65
C VAL A 301 -21.23 -17.50 26.18
N ALA A 302 -21.07 -18.68 26.80
CA ALA A 302 -21.09 -18.87 28.25
C ALA A 302 -19.79 -18.47 28.97
N CYS A 303 -18.74 -18.10 28.23
CA CYS A 303 -17.47 -17.67 28.83
C CYS A 303 -17.50 -16.18 29.19
N GLU A 304 -16.87 -15.80 30.30
CA GLU A 304 -16.75 -14.39 30.71
C GLU A 304 -16.03 -13.50 29.69
N ASN A 305 -15.21 -14.09 28.81
CA ASN A 305 -14.52 -13.39 27.72
C ASN A 305 -15.29 -13.44 26.39
N SER A 306 -16.59 -13.79 26.39
CA SER A 306 -17.41 -13.88 25.18
C SER A 306 -17.76 -12.50 24.60
N LYS A 307 -18.20 -12.49 23.34
CA LYS A 307 -18.48 -11.27 22.55
C LYS A 307 -19.59 -10.39 23.13
N GLU A 308 -20.35 -10.88 24.11
CA GLU A 308 -21.60 -10.29 24.62
C GLU A 308 -21.54 -9.81 26.09
N LYS A 309 -20.38 -9.29 26.53
CA LYS A 309 -20.33 -8.35 27.66
C LYS A 309 -19.67 -7.04 27.26
#